data_AF-A0A971FQE1-F1
#
_entry.id   AF-A0A971FQE1-F1
#
_cell.length_a   1.000
_cell.length_b   1.000
_cell.length_c   1.000
_cell.angle_alpha   90.00
_cell.angle_beta   90.00
_cell.angle_gamma   90.00
#
_symmetry.space_group_name_H-M   'P 1'
#
loop_
_entity.id
_entity.type
_entity.pdbx_description
1 polymer ?
#
loop_
_entity_poly.entity_id
_entity_poly.type
_entity_poly.pdbx_seq_one_letter_code
_entity_poly.pdbx_strand_id
1 'polypeptide(L)'
;MELSLGNWILSFLPILTVIVLMLLFKWGALRAGAMSWLVAAAVSLIAFGGSWRILAWSQVKALVLAMNLLIIVWSALLLFSLASEAGTIRTIGLLIPRFSNDRSIQLLL
;
A
#
# COMPACT_ATOMS: atom_id res chain seq x y z
N MET A 1 -17.79 -7.89 -21.32
CA MET A 1 -18.30 -6.60 -20.82
C MET A 1 -17.64 -5.51 -21.63
N GLU A 2 -18.42 -4.59 -22.20
CA GLU A 2 -17.86 -3.49 -22.95
C GLU A 2 -17.08 -2.56 -22.01
N LEU A 3 -15.92 -2.09 -22.49
CA LEU A 3 -15.07 -1.14 -21.78
C LEU A 3 -15.74 0.25 -21.83
N SER A 4 -16.73 0.47 -20.97
CA SER A 4 -17.34 1.78 -20.81
C SER A 4 -16.54 2.63 -19.81
N LEU A 5 -16.47 3.94 -20.05
CA LEU A 5 -15.86 4.90 -19.12
C LEU A 5 -16.46 4.80 -17.71
N GLY A 6 -17.75 4.47 -17.60
CA GLY A 6 -18.42 4.26 -16.32
C GLY A 6 -17.86 3.09 -15.51
N ASN A 7 -17.63 1.93 -16.16
CA ASN A 7 -17.05 0.75 -15.50
C ASN A 7 -15.61 0.99 -15.05
N TRP A 8 -14.88 1.84 -15.78
CA TRP A 8 -13.53 2.24 -15.40
C TRP A 8 -13.51 3.07 -14.12
N ILE A 9 -14.40 4.06 -14.01
CA ILE A 9 -14.55 4.88 -12.78
C ILE A 9 -15.00 4.02 -11.60
N LEU A 10 -15.94 3.09 -11.81
CA LEU A 10 -16.40 2.16 -10.77
C LEU A 10 -15.27 1.25 -10.26
N SER A 11 -14.37 0.79 -11.14
CA SER A 11 -13.20 -0.01 -10.75
C SER A 11 -12.21 0.77 -9.88
N PHE A 12 -12.16 2.09 -10.04
CA PHE A 12 -11.25 2.96 -9.29
C PHE A 12 -11.76 3.31 -7.88
N LEU A 13 -13.06 3.16 -7.64
CA LEU A 13 -13.72 3.54 -6.39
C LEU A 13 -13.04 2.97 -5.13
N PRO A 14 -12.71 1.67 -5.05
CA PRO A 14 -12.08 1.10 -3.85
C PRO A 14 -10.74 1.77 -3.52
N ILE A 15 -9.88 1.97 -4.52
CA ILE A 15 -8.57 2.63 -4.35
C ILE A 15 -8.77 4.09 -3.92
N LEU A 16 -9.70 4.79 -4.57
CA LEU A 16 -10.03 6.17 -4.21
C LEU A 16 -10.52 6.26 -2.76
N THR A 17 -11.28 5.28 -2.27
CA THR A 17 -11.69 5.25 -0.86
C THR A 17 -10.49 5.13 0.08
N VAL A 18 -9.52 4.24 -0.17
CA VAL A 18 -8.31 4.17 0.67
C VAL A 18 -7.61 5.53 0.73
N ILE A 19 -7.38 6.14 -0.43
CA ILE A 19 -6.65 7.41 -0.53
C ILE A 19 -7.42 8.50 0.21
N VAL A 20 -8.72 8.62 -0.03
CA VAL A 20 -9.55 9.65 0.62
C VAL A 20 -9.58 9.46 2.12
N LEU A 21 -9.78 8.23 2.61
CA LEU A 21 -9.82 7.94 4.04
C LEU A 21 -8.47 8.13 4.74
N MET A 22 -7.36 7.80 4.10
CA MET A 22 -6.03 7.98 4.68
C MET A 22 -5.53 9.44 4.60
N LEU A 23 -5.72 10.13 3.47
CA LEU A 23 -5.18 11.47 3.28
C LEU A 23 -6.07 12.56 3.89
N LEU A 24 -7.39 12.51 3.65
CA LEU A 24 -8.31 13.54 4.15
C LEU A 24 -8.73 13.27 5.58
N PHE A 25 -9.18 12.04 5.87
CA PHE A 25 -9.70 11.71 7.20
C PHE A 25 -8.61 11.22 8.17
N LYS A 26 -7.36 11.04 7.71
CA LYS A 26 -6.23 10.56 8.52
C LYS A 26 -6.50 9.23 9.23
N TRP A 27 -7.32 8.36 8.61
CA TRP A 27 -7.58 7.04 9.16
C TRP A 27 -6.34 6.16 9.05
N GLY A 28 -6.09 5.35 10.08
CA GLY A 28 -5.03 4.35 10.03
C GLY A 28 -5.26 3.35 8.89
N ALA A 29 -4.15 2.80 8.36
CA ALA A 29 -4.17 1.87 7.22
C ALA A 29 -5.15 0.71 7.38
N LEU A 30 -5.29 0.18 8.60
CA LEU A 30 -6.22 -0.90 8.91
C LEU A 30 -7.70 -0.50 8.70
N ARG A 31 -8.10 0.69 9.16
CA ARG A 31 -9.50 1.17 9.05
C ARG A 31 -9.85 1.56 7.61
N ALA A 32 -8.93 2.27 6.93
CA ALA A 32 -9.13 2.65 5.54
C ALA A 32 -9.16 1.42 4.61
N GLY A 33 -8.30 0.43 4.86
CA GLY A 33 -8.29 -0.84 4.13
C GLY A 33 -9.59 -1.63 4.31
N ALA A 34 -10.12 -1.71 5.53
CA ALA A 34 -11.40 -2.38 5.79
C ALA A 34 -12.57 -1.71 5.04
N MET A 35 -12.63 -0.38 5.03
CA MET A 35 -13.64 0.35 4.27
C MET A 35 -13.50 0.14 2.76
N SER A 36 -12.28 0.20 2.23
CA SER A 36 -12.05 -0.08 0.82
C SER A 36 -12.41 -1.50 0.43
N TRP A 37 -12.21 -2.47 1.31
CA TRP A 37 -12.60 -3.85 1.08
C TRP A 37 -14.13 -3.98 0.98
N LEU A 38 -14.88 -3.31 1.87
CA LEU A 38 -16.35 -3.26 1.80
C LEU A 38 -16.83 -2.63 0.49
N VAL A 39 -16.20 -1.52 0.07
CA VAL A 39 -16.54 -0.87 -1.21
C VAL A 39 -16.21 -1.79 -2.39
N ALA A 40 -15.06 -2.46 -2.38
CA ALA A 40 -14.70 -3.43 -3.43
C ALA A 40 -15.70 -4.58 -3.52
N ALA A 41 -16.14 -5.12 -2.37
CA ALA A 41 -17.14 -6.18 -2.32
C ALA A 41 -18.48 -5.73 -2.88
N ALA A 42 -18.96 -4.54 -2.48
CA ALA A 42 -20.21 -3.97 -2.99
C ALA A 42 -20.16 -3.70 -4.50
N VAL A 43 -19.07 -3.08 -4.99
CA VAL A 43 -18.88 -2.79 -6.42
C VAL A 43 -18.78 -4.09 -7.23
N SER A 44 -18.10 -5.11 -6.72
CA SER A 44 -17.99 -6.42 -7.38
C SER A 44 -19.36 -7.09 -7.57
N LEU A 45 -20.20 -7.10 -6.54
CA LEU A 45 -21.53 -7.72 -6.57
C LEU A 45 -22.50 -6.95 -7.49
N ILE A 46 -22.50 -5.62 -7.43
CA ILE A 46 -23.51 -4.77 -8.08
C ILE A 46 -23.15 -4.46 -9.54
N ALA A 47 -21.89 -4.10 -9.81
CA ALA A 47 -21.48 -3.57 -11.12
C ALA A 47 -20.80 -4.60 -12.03
N PHE A 48 -20.11 -5.60 -11.45
CA PHE A 48 -19.28 -6.55 -12.21
C PHE A 48 -19.83 -7.97 -12.26
N GLY A 49 -21.02 -8.23 -11.69
CA GLY A 49 -21.61 -9.56 -11.67
C GLY A 49 -20.80 -10.58 -10.86
N GLY A 50 -20.05 -10.11 -9.85
CA GLY A 50 -19.31 -10.97 -8.95
C GLY A 50 -20.23 -11.94 -8.23
N SER A 51 -19.89 -13.24 -8.24
CA SER A 51 -20.59 -14.24 -7.43
C SER A 51 -19.95 -14.37 -6.05
N TRP A 52 -20.72 -14.85 -5.07
CA TRP A 52 -20.20 -15.10 -3.71
C TRP A 52 -18.98 -16.05 -3.71
N ARG A 53 -18.93 -16.95 -4.71
CA ARG A 53 -17.80 -17.86 -4.92
C ARG A 53 -16.52 -17.13 -5.34
N ILE A 54 -16.64 -16.10 -6.19
CA ILE A 54 -15.51 -15.27 -6.61
C ILE A 54 -14.98 -14.46 -5.42
N LEU A 55 -15.87 -13.88 -4.61
CA LEU A 55 -15.48 -13.19 -3.38
C LEU A 55 -14.71 -14.12 -2.44
N ALA A 56 -15.25 -15.29 -2.11
CA ALA A 56 -14.56 -16.25 -1.24
C ALA A 56 -13.17 -16.63 -1.79
N TRP A 57 -13.06 -16.91 -3.09
CA TRP A 57 -11.79 -17.26 -3.72
C TRP A 57 -10.79 -16.09 -3.71
N SER A 58 -11.28 -14.87 -3.93
CA SER A 58 -10.46 -13.66 -3.90
C SER A 58 -9.85 -13.41 -2.51
N GLN A 59 -10.58 -13.74 -1.44
CA GLN A 59 -10.07 -13.61 -0.07
C GLN A 59 -8.94 -14.60 0.21
N VAL A 60 -9.08 -15.85 -0.22
CA VAL A 60 -8.01 -16.85 -0.11
C VAL A 60 -6.77 -16.39 -0.89
N LYS A 61 -6.96 -15.89 -2.12
CA LYS A 61 -5.86 -15.33 -2.93
C LYS A 61 -5.21 -14.13 -2.24
N ALA A 62 -6.01 -13.24 -1.64
CA ALA A 62 -5.51 -12.08 -0.91
C ALA A 62 -4.68 -12.48 0.31
N LEU A 63 -5.09 -13.52 1.05
CA LEU A 63 -4.33 -14.05 2.19
C LEU A 63 -2.97 -14.62 1.75
N VAL A 64 -2.95 -15.40 0.67
CA VAL A 64 -1.69 -15.94 0.10
C VAL A 64 -0.77 -14.80 -0.35
N LEU A 65 -1.33 -13.78 -1.00
CA LEU A 65 -0.57 -12.60 -1.42
C LEU A 65 -0.02 -11.82 -0.21
N ALA A 66 -0.84 -11.64 0.83
CA ALA A 66 -0.43 -10.96 2.06
C ALA A 66 0.69 -11.72 2.76
N MET A 67 0.69 -13.05 2.75
CA MET A 67 1.77 -13.87 3.30
C MET A 67 3.09 -13.65 2.56
N ASN A 68 3.05 -13.57 1.22
CA ASN A 68 4.25 -13.26 0.42
C ASN A 68 4.80 -11.86 0.75
N LEU A 69 3.92 -10.87 0.86
CA LEU A 69 4.30 -9.52 1.28
C LEU A 69 4.83 -9.49 2.71
N LEU A 70 4.23 -10.26 3.62
CA LEU A 70 4.63 -10.33 5.02
C LEU A 70 6.08 -10.76 5.16
N ILE A 71 6.52 -11.78 4.42
CA ILE A 71 7.91 -12.26 4.43
C ILE A 71 8.86 -11.11 4.07
N ILE A 72 8.58 -10.39 2.98
CA ILE A 72 9.43 -9.30 2.52
C ILE A 72 9.45 -8.14 3.53
N VAL A 73 8.28 -7.73 4.02
CA VAL A 73 8.16 -6.62 4.99
C VAL A 73 8.81 -6.98 6.32
N TRP A 74 8.63 -8.19 6.82
CA TRP A 74 9.28 -8.65 8.04
C TRP A 74 10.81 -8.68 7.90
N SER A 75 11.33 -9.25 6.82
CA SER A 75 12.77 -9.26 6.58
C SER A 75 13.34 -7.84 6.48
N ALA A 76 12.63 -6.94 5.81
CA ALA A 76 13.02 -5.53 5.73
C ALA A 76 12.99 -4.84 7.11
N LEU A 77 11.95 -5.08 7.91
CA LEU A 77 11.84 -4.53 9.27
C LEU A 77 12.90 -5.09 10.21
N LEU A 78 13.24 -6.38 10.10
CA LEU A 78 14.30 -7.01 10.88
C LEU A 78 15.66 -6.40 10.51
N LEU A 79 15.95 -6.29 9.21
CA LEU A 79 17.17 -5.65 8.74
C LEU A 79 17.25 -4.19 9.18
N PHE A 80 16.14 -3.46 9.06
CA PHE A 80 16.04 -2.07 9.51
C PHE A 80 16.30 -1.96 11.02
N SER A 81 15.66 -2.80 11.83
CA SER A 81 15.82 -2.80 13.29
C SER A 81 17.28 -3.11 13.66
N LEU A 82 17.87 -4.14 13.06
CA LEU A 82 19.27 -4.51 13.29
C LEU A 82 20.24 -3.40 12.88
N ALA A 83 20.03 -2.80 11.70
CA ALA A 83 20.85 -1.68 11.21
C ALA A 83 20.67 -0.41 12.06
N SER A 84 19.49 -0.20 12.62
CA SER A 84 19.19 0.92 13.51
C SER A 84 19.87 0.76 14.87
N GLU A 85 19.84 -0.45 15.44
CA GLU A 85 20.44 -0.78 16.74
C GLU A 85 21.97 -0.82 16.67
N ALA A 86 22.53 -1.30 15.57
CA ALA A 86 23.97 -1.22 15.28
C ALA A 86 24.47 0.22 14.99
N GLY A 87 23.57 1.22 14.93
CA GLY A 87 23.91 2.60 14.60
C GLY A 87 24.30 2.84 13.14
N THR A 88 24.25 1.81 12.29
CA THR A 88 24.62 1.84 10.87
C THR A 88 23.80 2.87 10.10
N ILE A 89 22.50 2.99 10.39
CA ILE A 89 21.62 4.00 9.74
C ILE A 89 22.12 5.42 10.03
N ARG A 90 22.54 5.70 11.27
CA ARG A 90 23.06 7.02 11.67
C ARG A 90 24.41 7.29 11.01
N THR A 91 25.29 6.29 10.96
CA THR A 91 26.60 6.37 10.32
C THR A 91 26.47 6.65 8.82
N ILE A 92 25.60 5.92 8.11
CA ILE A 92 25.29 6.17 6.70
C ILE A 92 24.73 7.59 6.51
N GLY A 93 23.79 8.03 7.37
CA GLY A 93 23.22 9.37 7.32
C GLY A 93 24.24 10.50 7.53
N LEU A 94 25.34 10.24 8.23
CA LEU A 94 26.44 11.19 8.43
C LEU A 94 27.50 11.12 7.31
N LEU A 95 27.65 9.97 6.65
CA LEU A 95 28.60 9.75 5.55
C LEU A 95 28.07 10.25 4.21
N ILE A 96 26.77 10.11 3.93
CA ILE A 96 26.15 10.56 2.67
C ILE A 96 26.39 12.06 2.40
N PRO A 97 26.16 12.98 3.37
CA PRO A 97 26.45 14.41 3.18
C PRO A 97 27.94 14.72 3.00
N ARG A 98 28.84 13.88 3.53
CA ARG A 98 30.30 14.08 3.41
C ARG A 98 30.83 13.74 2.02
N PHE A 99 30.24 12.75 1.34
CA PHE A 99 30.53 12.47 -0.07
C PHE A 99 29.75 13.38 -1.02
N SER A 100 28.59 13.88 -0.59
CA SER A 100 27.79 14.88 -1.31
C SER A 100 28.15 16.31 -0.86
N ASN A 101 29.42 16.67 -0.94
CA ASN A 101 29.90 18.03 -0.62
C ASN A 101 29.66 19.03 -1.78
N ASP A 102 28.78 18.69 -2.72
CA ASP A 102 28.41 19.57 -3.82
C ASP A 102 27.17 20.38 -3.41
N ARG A 103 27.39 21.69 -3.23
CA ARG A 103 26.44 22.67 -2.69
C ARG A 103 25.11 22.72 -3.46
N SER A 104 25.11 22.20 -4.69
CA SER A 104 23.96 22.06 -5.59
C SER A 104 22.98 20.98 -5.14
N ILE A 105 23.45 19.85 -4.59
CA ILE A 105 22.59 18.73 -4.15
C ILE A 105 21.91 19.05 -2.80
N GLN A 106 22.55 19.88 -1.97
CA GLN A 106 22.04 20.33 -0.67
C GLN A 106 20.86 21.32 -0.76
N LEU A 107 20.61 21.90 -1.94
CA LEU A 107 19.48 22.82 -2.19
C LEU A 107 18.20 22.08 -2.65
N LEU A 108 18.28 20.78 -2.94
CA LEU A 108 17.16 19.97 -3.45
C LEU A 108 16.60 18.96 -2.43
N LEU A 109 17.20 18.87 -1.24
CA LEU A 109 16.72 18.11 -0.08
C LEU A 109 16.04 19.05 0.92
#